data_AF-A0A2T6VP62-F1
#
_entry.id   AF-A0A2T6VP62-F1
#
_cell.length_a   1.000
_cell.length_b   1.000
_cell.length_c   1.000
_cell.angle_alpha   90.00
_cell.angle_beta   90.00
_cell.angle_gamma   90.00
#
_symmetry.space_group_name_H-M   'P 1'
#
loop_
_entity.id
_entity.type
_entity.pdbx_description
1 polymer ?
#
loop_
_entity_poly.entity_id
_entity_poly.type
_entity_poly.pdbx_seq_one_letter_code
_entity_poly.pdbx_strand_id
1 'polypeptide(L)'
;MVKNTGELKKLSDTYENLSNLLTNFNNLNQAVTNASSPSEINATIDNLKANTQGLIGEKTNSPAYQAVYLALNAAVGLWNVIAYNVQCGPGNSKQASVTFDGQPGHNSSSINCNLTGYNNGVSGPLSIDNFKELNQAYQTIQQALKQDSGFPVLDSKGKEVTITITTQTNGQNKTTTTTATNNAQTLLQEASKMISVLTTNCPWVNHNQGQNGGAPWGLDTAGNVCQVFATEFSAVTSMIKNAQEIVTQAQSLNANQNNQNAPQDFNPYTSADRAFAQNMLNHAQVQAKILELADQIKTNLNTIPKQFVSNYLAACRNGGGTLPDEGVTNNTWGAGCAYVEETITALNNSLAHFGTQAEQIKQSELLARTILDFRGNLS
;
A
#
# COMPACT_ATOMS: atom_id res chain seq x y z
N MET A 1 -47.64 9.19 23.22
CA MET A 1 -46.58 8.47 22.48
C MET A 1 -45.26 9.01 23.01
N VAL A 2 -44.43 8.28 23.75
CA VAL A 2 -43.58 7.14 23.34
C VAL A 2 -43.40 6.22 24.56
N LYS A 3 -43.88 4.96 24.50
CA LYS A 3 -43.69 3.98 25.59
C LYS A 3 -43.09 2.63 25.14
N ASN A 4 -42.78 2.45 23.85
CA ASN A 4 -42.41 1.14 23.28
C ASN A 4 -41.02 1.05 22.63
N THR A 5 -40.22 2.12 22.61
CA THR A 5 -38.93 2.12 21.89
C THR A 5 -37.87 1.24 22.53
N GLY A 6 -37.88 1.08 23.86
CA GLY A 6 -36.93 0.21 24.58
C GLY A 6 -37.21 -1.29 24.42
N GLU A 7 -38.48 -1.70 24.44
CA GLU A 7 -38.88 -3.11 24.26
C GLU A 7 -38.72 -3.57 22.81
N LEU A 8 -39.06 -2.71 21.84
CA LEU A 8 -38.82 -2.98 20.42
C LEU A 8 -37.32 -3.08 20.09
N LYS A 9 -36.48 -2.23 20.71
CA LYS A 9 -35.02 -2.35 20.57
C LYS A 9 -34.50 -3.67 21.16
N LYS A 10 -34.91 -4.03 22.38
CA LYS A 10 -34.54 -5.32 22.98
C LYS A 10 -34.98 -6.52 22.13
N LEU A 11 -36.17 -6.45 21.53
CA LEU A 11 -36.65 -7.49 20.62
C LEU A 11 -35.77 -7.57 19.36
N SER A 12 -35.45 -6.42 18.74
CA SER A 12 -34.54 -6.34 17.60
C SER A 12 -33.16 -6.94 17.93
N ASP A 13 -32.56 -6.53 19.04
CA ASP A 13 -31.27 -7.02 19.50
C ASP A 13 -31.32 -8.55 19.76
N THR A 14 -32.45 -9.06 20.28
CA THR A 14 -32.65 -10.50 20.51
C THR A 14 -32.76 -11.28 19.21
N TYR A 15 -33.47 -10.75 18.20
CA TYR A 15 -33.58 -11.38 16.88
C TYR A 15 -32.23 -11.38 16.14
N GLU A 16 -31.46 -10.30 16.24
CA GLU A 16 -30.13 -10.21 15.65
C GLU A 16 -29.18 -11.23 16.30
N ASN A 17 -29.20 -11.35 17.62
CA ASN A 17 -28.44 -12.37 18.35
C ASN A 17 -28.83 -13.80 17.97
N LEU A 18 -30.13 -14.10 17.86
CA LEU A 18 -30.60 -15.42 17.45
C LEU A 18 -30.18 -15.75 16.01
N SER A 19 -30.30 -14.78 15.10
CA SER A 19 -29.88 -14.93 13.71
C SER A 19 -28.38 -15.25 13.64
N ASN A 20 -27.54 -14.53 14.39
CA ASN A 20 -26.10 -14.77 14.45
C ASN A 20 -25.78 -16.16 15.00
N LEU A 21 -26.50 -16.61 16.03
CA LEU A 21 -26.31 -17.94 16.62
C LEU A 21 -26.66 -19.07 15.64
N LEU A 22 -27.77 -18.92 14.90
CA LEU A 22 -28.17 -19.88 13.87
C LEU A 22 -27.14 -19.96 12.72
N THR A 23 -26.62 -18.82 12.28
CA THR A 23 -25.56 -18.78 11.26
C THR A 23 -24.29 -19.48 11.75
N ASN A 24 -23.85 -19.19 12.98
CA ASN A 24 -22.66 -19.81 13.55
C ASN A 24 -22.83 -21.33 13.71
N PHE A 25 -23.99 -21.79 14.16
CA PHE A 25 -24.31 -23.21 14.28
C PHE A 25 -24.27 -23.91 12.92
N ASN A 26 -24.89 -23.32 11.89
CA ASN A 26 -24.91 -23.91 10.55
C ASN A 26 -23.50 -24.03 9.95
N ASN A 27 -22.67 -23.00 10.10
CA ASN A 27 -21.28 -23.03 9.63
C ASN A 27 -20.47 -24.10 10.37
N LEU A 28 -20.62 -24.21 11.69
CA LEU A 28 -19.93 -25.24 12.48
C LEU A 28 -20.37 -26.64 12.10
N ASN A 29 -21.68 -26.86 11.94
CA ASN A 29 -22.22 -28.16 11.54
C ASN A 29 -21.71 -28.59 10.16
N GLN A 30 -21.60 -27.65 9.21
CA GLN A 30 -20.99 -27.89 7.92
C GLN A 30 -19.50 -28.23 8.05
N ALA A 31 -18.75 -27.47 8.87
CA ALA A 31 -17.33 -27.73 9.11
C ALA A 31 -17.07 -29.10 9.74
N VAL A 32 -17.89 -29.54 10.71
CA VAL A 32 -17.82 -30.87 11.33
C VAL A 32 -18.09 -31.97 10.29
N THR A 33 -19.08 -31.76 9.42
CA THR A 33 -19.40 -32.68 8.33
C THR A 33 -18.21 -32.81 7.37
N ASN A 34 -17.65 -31.68 6.93
CA ASN A 34 -16.52 -31.64 6.00
C ASN A 34 -15.23 -32.19 6.63
N ALA A 35 -15.01 -31.97 7.93
CA ALA A 35 -13.85 -32.49 8.66
C ALA A 35 -13.80 -34.02 8.71
N SER A 36 -14.93 -34.70 8.48
CA SER A 36 -15.02 -36.16 8.40
C SER A 36 -14.84 -36.69 6.97
N SER A 37 -14.58 -35.82 5.99
CA SER A 37 -14.47 -36.16 4.57
C SER A 37 -13.11 -35.72 3.98
N PRO A 38 -12.17 -36.66 3.76
CA PRO A 38 -10.87 -36.34 3.15
C PRO A 38 -10.98 -35.66 1.79
N SER A 39 -12.03 -35.96 1.00
CA SER A 39 -12.26 -35.30 -0.29
C SER A 39 -12.64 -33.83 -0.13
N GLU A 40 -13.51 -33.49 0.82
CA GLU A 40 -13.91 -32.09 1.10
C GLU A 40 -12.74 -31.29 1.67
N ILE A 41 -11.92 -31.90 2.54
CA ILE A 41 -10.71 -31.28 3.06
C ILE A 41 -9.75 -30.95 1.91
N ASN A 42 -9.49 -31.93 1.04
CA ASN A 42 -8.56 -31.73 -0.08
C ASN A 42 -9.10 -30.71 -1.11
N ALA A 43 -10.40 -30.68 -1.37
CA ALA A 43 -11.02 -29.64 -2.19
C ALA A 43 -10.85 -28.24 -1.57
N THR A 44 -10.93 -28.13 -0.24
CA THR A 44 -10.70 -26.87 0.48
C THR A 44 -9.24 -26.43 0.38
N ILE A 45 -8.29 -27.36 0.53
CA ILE A 45 -6.87 -27.10 0.32
C ILE A 45 -6.60 -26.61 -1.11
N ASP A 46 -7.23 -27.20 -2.12
CA ASP A 46 -7.07 -26.77 -3.51
C ASP A 46 -7.67 -25.39 -3.78
N ASN A 47 -8.80 -25.05 -3.16
CA ASN A 47 -9.35 -23.69 -3.19
C ASN A 47 -8.39 -22.68 -2.56
N LEU A 48 -7.77 -22.99 -1.42
CA LEU A 48 -6.75 -22.12 -0.83
C LEU A 48 -5.56 -21.92 -1.77
N LYS A 49 -5.10 -22.94 -2.50
CA LYS A 49 -4.03 -22.80 -3.49
C LYS A 49 -4.43 -21.84 -4.63
N ALA A 50 -5.64 -22.01 -5.15
CA ALA A 50 -6.17 -21.13 -6.20
C ALA A 50 -6.27 -19.67 -5.69
N ASN A 51 -6.70 -19.48 -4.44
CA ASN A 51 -6.77 -18.17 -3.81
C ASN A 51 -5.39 -17.55 -3.61
N THR A 52 -4.37 -18.34 -3.23
CA THR A 52 -2.98 -17.88 -3.19
C THR A 52 -2.55 -17.34 -4.55
N GLN A 53 -2.77 -18.09 -5.63
CA GLN A 53 -2.43 -17.64 -6.98
C GLN A 53 -3.13 -16.34 -7.36
N GLY A 54 -4.43 -16.20 -7.06
CA GLY A 54 -5.18 -14.98 -7.29
C GLY A 54 -4.72 -13.79 -6.44
N LEU A 55 -4.19 -14.03 -5.23
CA LEU A 55 -3.66 -12.99 -4.35
C LEU A 55 -2.25 -12.54 -4.75
N ILE A 56 -1.32 -13.46 -5.03
CA ILE A 56 0.10 -13.10 -5.12
C ILE A 56 0.70 -13.31 -6.51
N GLY A 57 0.07 -14.13 -7.35
CA GLY A 57 0.54 -14.49 -8.69
C GLY A 57 -0.20 -13.79 -9.83
N GLU A 58 -1.10 -12.85 -9.51
CA GLU A 58 -1.82 -12.02 -10.47
C GLU A 58 -1.61 -10.52 -10.20
N LYS A 59 -1.88 -9.68 -11.21
CA LYS A 59 -1.82 -8.21 -11.09
C LYS A 59 -3.22 -7.59 -11.00
N THR A 60 -4.02 -7.72 -12.05
CA THR A 60 -5.28 -6.98 -12.23
C THR A 60 -6.33 -7.35 -11.18
N ASN A 61 -6.59 -8.64 -11.00
CA ASN A 61 -7.62 -9.13 -10.09
C ASN A 61 -7.09 -9.40 -8.67
N SER A 62 -5.80 -9.17 -8.43
CA SER A 62 -5.20 -9.35 -7.11
C SER A 62 -5.45 -8.13 -6.23
N PRO A 63 -6.22 -8.23 -5.14
CA PRO A 63 -6.35 -7.15 -4.18
C PRO A 63 -5.01 -6.83 -3.50
N ALA A 64 -4.12 -7.81 -3.31
CA ALA A 64 -2.82 -7.59 -2.71
C ALA A 64 -1.92 -6.73 -3.61
N TYR A 65 -1.86 -7.04 -4.92
CA TYR A 65 -1.09 -6.28 -5.90
C TYR A 65 -1.61 -4.85 -6.01
N GLN A 66 -2.93 -4.69 -6.18
CA GLN A 66 -3.55 -3.36 -6.31
C GLN A 66 -3.34 -2.50 -5.06
N ALA A 67 -3.36 -3.11 -3.87
CA ALA A 67 -3.11 -2.39 -2.62
C ALA A 67 -1.67 -1.90 -2.50
N VAL A 68 -0.69 -2.76 -2.84
CA VAL A 68 0.73 -2.36 -2.90
C VAL A 68 0.94 -1.26 -3.93
N TYR A 69 0.33 -1.39 -5.11
CA TYR A 69 0.47 -0.40 -6.17
C TYR A 69 -0.13 0.95 -5.78
N LEU A 70 -1.30 0.96 -5.14
CA LEU A 70 -1.92 2.17 -4.61
C LEU A 70 -1.03 2.86 -3.56
N ALA A 71 -0.36 2.10 -2.67
CA ALA A 71 0.55 2.68 -1.70
C ALA A 71 1.77 3.37 -2.35
N LEU A 72 2.36 2.75 -3.37
CA LEU A 72 3.47 3.34 -4.15
C LEU A 72 3.02 4.61 -4.88
N ASN A 73 1.88 4.53 -5.58
CA ASN A 73 1.31 5.62 -6.34
C ASN A 73 0.91 6.80 -5.45
N ALA A 74 0.36 6.54 -4.26
CA ALA A 74 0.05 7.58 -3.29
C ALA A 74 1.32 8.28 -2.77
N ALA A 75 2.41 7.54 -2.55
CA ALA A 75 3.68 8.12 -2.11
C ALA A 75 4.30 9.02 -3.20
N VAL A 76 4.39 8.51 -4.43
CA VAL A 76 4.88 9.27 -5.60
C VAL A 76 3.99 10.48 -5.85
N GLY A 77 2.67 10.28 -5.85
CA GLY A 77 1.68 11.33 -6.08
C GLY A 77 1.77 12.42 -5.02
N LEU A 78 1.93 12.07 -3.74
CA LEU A 78 2.11 13.05 -2.68
C LEU A 78 3.35 13.93 -2.92
N TRP A 79 4.48 13.33 -3.33
CA TRP A 79 5.66 14.11 -3.70
C TRP A 79 5.38 15.02 -4.90
N ASN A 80 4.77 14.51 -5.98
CA ASN A 80 4.44 15.31 -7.17
C ASN A 80 3.55 16.53 -6.84
N VAL A 81 2.62 16.36 -5.89
CA VAL A 81 1.75 17.43 -5.42
C VAL A 81 2.52 18.52 -4.68
N ILE A 82 3.49 18.15 -3.82
CA ILE A 82 4.09 19.11 -2.88
C ILE A 82 5.46 19.64 -3.29
N ALA A 83 6.23 18.89 -4.10
CA ALA A 83 7.65 19.10 -4.31
C ALA A 83 8.03 20.52 -4.74
N TYR A 84 7.25 21.12 -5.64
CA TYR A 84 7.55 22.43 -6.22
C TYR A 84 7.61 23.58 -5.20
N ASN A 85 7.03 23.40 -4.02
CA ASN A 85 7.01 24.38 -2.94
C ASN A 85 7.90 24.00 -1.75
N VAL A 86 8.45 22.78 -1.73
CA VAL A 86 9.37 22.33 -0.69
C VAL A 86 10.70 23.06 -0.86
N GLN A 87 11.12 23.79 0.17
CA GLN A 87 12.38 24.51 0.14
C GLN A 87 13.56 23.54 0.24
N CYS A 88 14.57 23.73 -0.61
CA CYS A 88 15.81 22.97 -0.58
C CYS A 88 17.01 23.82 -1.00
N GLY A 89 18.19 23.45 -0.52
CA GLY A 89 19.42 24.17 -0.84
C GLY A 89 20.57 23.91 0.11
N PRO A 90 21.74 24.51 -0.16
CA PRO A 90 22.92 24.32 0.68
C PRO A 90 22.79 25.01 2.05
N GLY A 91 21.81 25.88 2.26
CA GLY A 91 21.62 26.57 3.53
C GLY A 91 22.89 27.33 3.96
N ASN A 92 23.39 27.02 5.15
CA ASN A 92 24.64 27.58 5.70
C ASN A 92 25.88 26.68 5.48
N SER A 93 25.73 25.54 4.80
CA SER A 93 26.81 24.54 4.63
C SER A 93 27.93 24.96 3.66
N LYS A 94 27.73 26.04 2.89
CA LYS A 94 28.61 26.50 1.80
C LYS A 94 28.78 25.48 0.66
N GLN A 95 27.98 24.41 0.62
CA GLN A 95 27.90 23.52 -0.54
C GLN A 95 27.39 24.27 -1.78
N ALA A 96 27.69 23.76 -2.97
CA ALA A 96 27.13 24.29 -4.20
C ALA A 96 25.63 24.00 -4.30
N SER A 97 24.89 24.87 -4.99
CA SER A 97 23.51 24.59 -5.39
C SER A 97 23.46 23.47 -6.42
N VAL A 98 22.41 22.65 -6.37
CA VAL A 98 22.25 21.50 -7.26
C VAL A 98 20.86 21.53 -7.86
N THR A 99 20.77 21.41 -9.19
CA THR A 99 19.51 21.13 -9.89
C THR A 99 19.38 19.64 -10.12
N PHE A 100 18.22 19.09 -9.78
CA PHE A 100 17.88 17.68 -9.93
C PHE A 100 16.88 17.52 -11.07
N ASP A 101 17.26 16.79 -12.12
CA ASP A 101 16.39 16.53 -13.27
C ASP A 101 15.40 15.40 -12.97
N GLY A 102 14.31 15.36 -13.76
CA GLY A 102 13.23 14.40 -13.58
C GLY A 102 12.43 14.63 -12.30
N GLN A 103 12.37 15.87 -11.81
CA GLN A 103 11.67 16.24 -10.57
C GLN A 103 10.49 17.18 -10.87
N PRO A 104 9.37 17.10 -10.12
CA PRO A 104 8.14 17.83 -10.43
C PRO A 104 8.21 19.28 -9.92
N GLY A 105 9.05 20.08 -10.59
CA GLY A 105 9.24 21.50 -10.29
C GLY A 105 8.18 22.40 -10.94
N HIS A 106 8.06 23.63 -10.43
CA HIS A 106 7.05 24.58 -10.91
C HIS A 106 7.30 24.94 -12.39
N ASN A 107 6.40 24.49 -13.27
CA ASN A 107 6.52 24.61 -14.73
C ASN A 107 7.85 24.05 -15.29
N SER A 108 8.41 23.04 -14.64
CA SER A 108 9.69 22.42 -15.01
C SER A 108 9.71 20.92 -14.71
N SER A 109 10.57 20.18 -15.40
CA SER A 109 10.89 18.78 -15.08
C SER A 109 12.17 18.67 -14.23
N SER A 110 12.48 19.71 -13.46
CA SER A 110 13.64 19.75 -12.57
C SER A 110 13.37 20.66 -11.36
N ILE A 111 14.06 20.38 -10.25
CA ILE A 111 14.03 21.21 -9.03
C ILE A 111 15.44 21.73 -8.77
N ASN A 112 15.57 23.04 -8.63
CA ASN A 112 16.83 23.70 -8.28
C ASN A 112 16.89 23.96 -6.77
N CYS A 113 17.78 23.24 -6.08
CA CYS A 113 18.02 23.44 -4.66
C CYS A 113 19.12 24.49 -4.45
N ASN A 114 18.72 25.74 -4.30
CA ASN A 114 19.60 26.90 -4.24
C ASN A 114 19.37 27.82 -3.03
N LEU A 115 18.50 27.44 -2.08
CA LEU A 115 18.24 28.29 -0.92
C LEU A 115 19.47 28.33 0.02
N THR A 116 19.97 29.54 0.27
CA THR A 116 21.15 29.81 1.11
C THR A 116 20.82 30.74 2.28
N GLY A 117 21.68 30.81 3.30
CA GLY A 117 21.51 31.73 4.44
C GLY A 117 20.53 31.26 5.52
N TYR A 118 20.01 30.04 5.40
CA TYR A 118 19.15 29.39 6.38
C TYR A 118 19.78 28.10 6.89
N ASN A 119 19.49 27.73 8.13
CA ASN A 119 19.87 26.41 8.65
C ASN A 119 19.06 25.34 7.94
N ASN A 120 19.71 24.28 7.47
CA ASN A 120 19.01 23.14 6.89
C ASN A 120 18.25 22.33 7.95
N GLY A 121 17.23 21.59 7.52
CA GLY A 121 16.44 20.70 8.38
C GLY A 121 15.08 21.30 8.77
N VAL A 122 14.60 21.00 9.98
CA VAL A 122 13.23 21.32 10.43
C VAL A 122 12.93 22.80 10.27
N SER A 123 11.87 23.09 9.53
CA SER A 123 11.41 24.44 9.18
C SER A 123 12.45 25.30 8.41
N GLY A 124 13.48 24.69 7.86
CA GLY A 124 14.44 25.29 6.93
C GLY A 124 14.43 24.56 5.57
N PRO A 125 15.38 24.87 4.67
CA PRO A 125 15.54 24.10 3.44
C PRO A 125 16.01 22.67 3.72
N LEU A 126 15.48 21.72 2.98
CA LEU A 126 16.06 20.39 2.87
C LEU A 126 17.51 20.51 2.36
N SER A 127 18.45 19.84 3.02
CA SER A 127 19.85 19.86 2.59
C SER A 127 20.02 19.20 1.22
N ILE A 128 21.11 19.54 0.52
CA ILE A 128 21.44 18.91 -0.76
C ILE A 128 21.56 17.39 -0.62
N ASP A 129 22.14 16.91 0.48
CA ASP A 129 22.35 15.47 0.69
C ASP A 129 21.03 14.74 1.00
N ASN A 130 20.13 15.33 1.79
CA ASN A 130 18.80 14.77 2.00
C ASN A 130 17.97 14.81 0.71
N PHE A 131 18.09 15.86 -0.11
CA PHE A 131 17.41 15.90 -1.40
C PHE A 131 17.96 14.86 -2.37
N LYS A 132 19.28 14.59 -2.39
CA LYS A 132 19.86 13.47 -3.17
C LYS A 132 19.24 12.14 -2.76
N GLU A 133 19.08 11.92 -1.46
CA GLU A 133 18.49 10.70 -0.91
C GLU A 133 17.04 10.53 -1.37
N LEU A 134 16.23 11.59 -1.24
CA LEU A 134 14.85 11.63 -1.72
C LEU A 134 14.78 11.40 -3.23
N ASN A 135 15.60 12.12 -3.99
CA ASN A 135 15.64 12.03 -5.45
C ASN A 135 16.03 10.62 -5.91
N GLN A 136 17.00 9.97 -5.27
CA GLN A 136 17.36 8.60 -5.59
C GLN A 136 16.16 7.66 -5.42
N ALA A 137 15.44 7.77 -4.29
CA ALA A 137 14.27 6.94 -4.03
C ALA A 137 13.16 7.18 -5.06
N TYR A 138 12.84 8.46 -5.31
CA TYR A 138 11.84 8.86 -6.29
C TYR A 138 12.17 8.35 -7.71
N GLN A 139 13.42 8.55 -8.16
CA GLN A 139 13.86 8.10 -9.49
C GLN A 139 13.85 6.58 -9.63
N THR A 140 14.23 5.85 -8.58
CA THR A 140 14.15 4.38 -8.56
C THR A 140 12.72 3.92 -8.78
N ILE A 141 11.75 4.48 -8.03
CA ILE A 141 10.33 4.10 -8.15
C ILE A 141 9.81 4.44 -9.55
N GLN A 142 10.01 5.68 -10.00
CA GLN A 142 9.49 6.16 -11.28
C GLN A 142 10.00 5.34 -12.47
N GLN A 143 11.31 5.10 -12.53
CA GLN A 143 11.92 4.39 -13.66
C GLN A 143 11.59 2.89 -13.62
N ALA A 144 11.51 2.27 -12.43
CA ALA A 144 11.09 0.88 -12.29
C ALA A 144 9.64 0.66 -12.75
N LEU A 145 8.71 1.53 -12.30
CA LEU A 145 7.31 1.44 -12.69
C LEU A 145 7.11 1.73 -14.19
N LYS A 146 7.89 2.65 -14.76
CA LYS A 146 7.90 2.94 -16.21
C LYS A 146 8.36 1.74 -17.03
N GLN A 147 9.50 1.14 -16.68
CA GLN A 147 10.13 0.11 -17.50
C GLN A 147 9.27 -1.16 -17.68
N ASP A 148 8.55 -1.60 -16.64
CA ASP A 148 7.74 -2.82 -16.69
C ASP A 148 6.21 -2.56 -16.64
N SER A 149 5.77 -1.30 -16.85
CA SER A 149 4.36 -0.90 -16.69
C SER A 149 3.78 -1.36 -15.34
N GLY A 150 4.46 -0.94 -14.26
CA GLY A 150 4.26 -1.40 -12.89
C GLY A 150 5.43 -2.25 -12.40
N PHE A 151 5.16 -3.10 -11.42
CA PHE A 151 6.12 -4.08 -10.90
C PHE A 151 5.63 -5.52 -11.16
N PRO A 152 6.50 -6.54 -11.13
CA PRO A 152 6.10 -7.95 -11.24
C PRO A 152 5.11 -8.38 -10.15
N VAL A 153 4.49 -9.54 -10.34
CA VAL A 153 3.61 -10.18 -9.33
C VAL A 153 4.35 -10.41 -8.00
N LEU A 154 3.62 -10.52 -6.88
CA LEU A 154 4.20 -10.49 -5.52
C LEU A 154 5.04 -11.74 -5.18
N ASP A 155 4.84 -12.83 -5.92
CA ASP A 155 5.67 -14.05 -5.83
C ASP A 155 6.94 -14.01 -6.68
N SER A 156 7.14 -12.96 -7.46
CA SER A 156 8.34 -12.78 -8.27
C SER A 156 9.50 -12.20 -7.45
N LYS A 157 10.73 -12.68 -7.73
CA LYS A 157 11.97 -12.07 -7.22
C LYS A 157 12.22 -10.66 -7.78
N GLY A 158 11.52 -10.29 -8.85
CA GLY A 158 11.71 -9.04 -9.56
C GLY A 158 12.69 -9.14 -10.72
N LYS A 159 12.91 -8.00 -11.37
CA LYS A 159 13.88 -7.84 -12.47
C LYS A 159 14.82 -6.69 -12.17
N GLU A 160 16.07 -6.77 -12.62
CA GLU A 160 16.98 -5.62 -12.53
C GLU A 160 16.55 -4.53 -13.51
N VAL A 161 16.55 -3.29 -13.01
CA VAL A 161 16.27 -2.08 -13.78
C VAL A 161 17.44 -1.10 -13.61
N THR A 162 17.75 -0.40 -14.69
CA THR A 162 18.84 0.59 -14.70
C THR A 162 18.26 1.96 -14.40
N ILE A 163 18.70 2.57 -13.31
CA ILE A 163 18.25 3.89 -12.85
C ILE A 163 19.28 4.93 -13.28
N THR A 164 18.85 5.90 -14.07
CA THR A 164 19.68 7.01 -14.54
C THR A 164 19.26 8.30 -13.84
N ILE A 165 20.20 8.97 -13.18
CA ILE A 165 19.96 10.24 -12.49
C ILE A 165 20.86 11.30 -13.07
N THR A 166 20.27 12.42 -13.49
CA THR A 166 20.99 13.60 -13.97
C THR A 166 20.83 14.74 -12.98
N THR A 167 21.94 15.38 -12.66
CA THR A 167 21.99 16.58 -11.81
C THR A 167 22.87 17.63 -12.46
N GLN A 168 22.63 18.90 -12.16
CA GLN A 168 23.47 20.01 -12.62
C GLN A 168 24.04 20.77 -11.43
N THR A 169 25.34 21.04 -11.45
CA THR A 169 26.05 21.85 -10.44
C THR A 169 26.93 22.87 -11.18
N ASN A 170 26.81 24.16 -10.87
CA ASN A 170 27.59 25.24 -11.51
C ASN A 170 27.57 25.20 -13.05
N GLY A 171 26.41 24.88 -13.64
CA GLY A 171 26.26 24.79 -15.09
C GLY A 171 26.71 23.45 -15.71
N GLN A 172 27.35 22.56 -14.95
CA GLN A 172 27.82 21.27 -15.44
C GLN A 172 26.87 20.13 -15.09
N ASN A 173 26.53 19.32 -16.10
CA ASN A 173 25.69 18.14 -15.92
C ASN A 173 26.54 16.95 -15.45
N LYS A 174 26.00 16.21 -14.49
CA LYS A 174 26.51 14.93 -14.02
C LYS A 174 25.41 13.90 -14.09
N THR A 175 25.63 12.86 -14.88
CA THR A 175 24.76 11.70 -14.97
C THR A 175 25.40 10.52 -14.24
N THR A 176 24.64 9.87 -13.38
CA THR A 176 25.04 8.65 -12.68
C THR A 176 24.04 7.55 -12.94
N THR A 177 24.54 6.35 -13.13
CA THR A 177 23.72 5.16 -13.36
C THR A 177 23.91 4.19 -12.20
N THR A 178 22.82 3.65 -11.68
CA THR A 178 22.81 2.58 -10.68
C THR A 178 21.81 1.49 -11.09
N THR A 179 21.87 0.33 -10.46
CA THR A 179 20.88 -0.73 -10.66
C THR A 179 20.02 -0.88 -9.42
N ALA A 180 18.75 -1.24 -9.63
CA ALA A 180 17.82 -1.61 -8.58
C ALA A 180 17.00 -2.82 -9.02
N THR A 181 16.44 -3.56 -8.07
CA THR A 181 15.51 -4.66 -8.38
C THR A 181 14.09 -4.13 -8.36
N ASN A 182 13.39 -4.22 -9.50
CA ASN A 182 11.96 -3.97 -9.61
C ASN A 182 11.17 -5.13 -8.99
N ASN A 183 10.89 -5.02 -7.70
CA ASN A 183 9.92 -5.83 -6.97
C ASN A 183 9.23 -4.99 -5.89
N ALA A 184 8.10 -5.48 -5.38
CA ALA A 184 7.30 -4.76 -4.39
C ALA A 184 8.09 -4.35 -3.13
N GLN A 185 8.95 -5.24 -2.62
CA GLN A 185 9.74 -5.00 -1.41
C GLN A 185 10.68 -3.79 -1.57
N THR A 186 11.48 -3.79 -2.64
CA THR A 186 12.43 -2.72 -2.93
C THR A 186 11.71 -1.40 -3.16
N LEU A 187 10.64 -1.41 -3.96
CA LEU A 187 9.90 -0.17 -4.26
C LEU A 187 9.23 0.43 -3.03
N LEU A 188 8.65 -0.40 -2.16
CA LEU A 188 8.08 0.08 -0.89
C LEU A 188 9.13 0.59 0.07
N GLN A 189 10.35 0.03 0.04
CA GLN A 189 11.48 0.56 0.81
C GLN A 189 11.89 1.95 0.32
N GLU A 190 11.98 2.15 -0.99
CA GLU A 190 12.26 3.48 -1.55
C GLU A 190 11.11 4.47 -1.26
N ALA A 191 9.85 4.03 -1.34
CA ALA A 191 8.72 4.89 -0.99
C ALA A 191 8.77 5.31 0.49
N SER A 192 9.06 4.36 1.39
CA SER A 192 9.26 4.63 2.82
C SER A 192 10.41 5.61 3.06
N LYS A 193 11.53 5.43 2.36
CA LYS A 193 12.71 6.30 2.45
C LYS A 193 12.40 7.73 2.01
N MET A 194 11.72 7.89 0.86
CA MET A 194 11.28 9.18 0.33
C MET A 194 10.40 9.93 1.35
N ILE A 195 9.37 9.26 1.90
CA ILE A 195 8.48 9.84 2.91
C ILE A 195 9.23 10.12 4.22
N SER A 196 10.17 9.25 4.62
CA SER A 196 10.96 9.42 5.84
C SER A 196 11.88 10.64 5.78
N VAL A 197 12.51 10.91 4.63
CA VAL A 197 13.32 12.12 4.44
C VAL A 197 12.47 13.38 4.69
N LEU A 198 11.26 13.43 4.16
CA LEU A 198 10.35 14.57 4.34
C LEU A 198 9.86 14.71 5.78
N THR A 199 9.40 13.61 6.36
CA THR A 199 8.80 13.60 7.71
C THR A 199 9.82 13.74 8.84
N THR A 200 11.08 13.37 8.60
CA THR A 200 12.17 13.56 9.58
C THR A 200 12.71 14.99 9.53
N ASN A 201 12.85 15.55 8.33
CA ASN A 201 13.47 16.86 8.16
C ASN A 201 12.49 18.01 8.13
N CYS A 202 11.19 17.75 7.95
CA CYS A 202 10.11 18.74 7.93
C CYS A 202 10.52 20.07 7.27
N PRO A 203 10.93 20.06 5.99
CA PRO A 203 11.37 21.28 5.32
C PRO A 203 10.25 22.32 5.24
N TRP A 204 10.64 23.59 5.16
CA TRP A 204 9.71 24.69 5.00
C TRP A 204 8.95 24.59 3.66
N VAL A 205 7.68 25.00 3.65
CA VAL A 205 6.86 25.17 2.44
C VAL A 205 6.38 26.60 2.38
N ASN A 206 6.92 27.37 1.44
CA ASN A 206 6.39 28.66 1.01
C ASN A 206 7.31 29.26 -0.05
N HIS A 207 6.74 29.89 -1.07
CA HIS A 207 7.49 30.70 -2.01
C HIS A 207 7.48 32.20 -1.68
N ASN A 208 6.41 32.71 -1.05
CA ASN A 208 6.18 34.14 -0.88
C ASN A 208 6.17 34.58 0.58
N GLN A 209 6.87 35.67 0.88
CA GLN A 209 6.87 36.27 2.21
C GLN A 209 5.44 36.61 2.66
N GLY A 210 5.04 36.13 3.84
CA GLY A 210 3.71 36.38 4.42
C GLY A 210 2.59 35.47 3.90
N GLN A 211 2.84 34.62 2.91
CA GLN A 211 1.87 33.61 2.47
C GLN A 211 1.79 32.45 3.47
N ASN A 212 0.61 31.85 3.60
CA ASN A 212 0.44 30.61 4.32
C ASN A 212 1.04 29.41 3.53
N GLY A 213 1.82 28.55 4.17
CA GLY A 213 2.46 27.39 3.53
C GLY A 213 1.48 26.43 2.86
N GLY A 214 0.27 26.27 3.42
CA GLY A 214 -0.80 25.46 2.85
C GLY A 214 -1.65 26.14 1.77
N ALA A 215 -1.53 27.46 1.59
CA ALA A 215 -2.38 28.22 0.67
C ALA A 215 -2.39 27.71 -0.79
N PRO A 216 -1.27 27.21 -1.37
CA PRO A 216 -1.28 26.68 -2.73
C PRO A 216 -2.21 25.47 -2.93
N TRP A 217 -2.61 24.79 -1.85
CA TRP A 217 -3.54 23.66 -1.87
C TRP A 217 -4.90 24.00 -1.25
N GLY A 218 -5.16 25.29 -0.97
CA GLY A 218 -6.40 25.75 -0.33
C GLY A 218 -6.50 25.37 1.15
N LEU A 219 -5.37 25.17 1.82
CA LEU A 219 -5.29 24.86 3.25
C LEU A 219 -4.95 26.12 4.05
N ASP A 220 -5.57 26.28 5.23
CA ASP A 220 -5.31 27.40 6.16
C ASP A 220 -4.15 27.14 7.13
N THR A 221 -3.58 25.94 7.11
CA THR A 221 -2.47 25.54 7.98
C THR A 221 -1.15 26.14 7.52
N ALA A 222 -0.44 26.79 8.45
CA ALA A 222 0.88 27.37 8.24
C ALA A 222 2.01 26.50 8.80
N GLY A 223 3.20 26.67 8.23
CA GLY A 223 4.42 26.08 8.75
C GLY A 223 5.14 25.21 7.71
N ASN A 224 5.79 24.17 8.22
CA ASN A 224 6.55 23.23 7.39
C ASN A 224 5.68 22.10 6.81
N VAL A 225 6.26 21.26 5.95
CA VAL A 225 5.52 20.15 5.29
C VAL A 225 4.82 19.24 6.30
N CYS A 226 5.42 18.97 7.46
CA CYS A 226 4.87 18.06 8.46
C CYS A 226 3.66 18.63 9.18
N GLN A 227 3.56 19.96 9.25
CA GLN A 227 2.41 20.65 9.83
C GLN A 227 1.28 20.76 8.80
N VAL A 228 1.61 21.17 7.57
CA VAL A 228 0.64 21.38 6.50
C VAL A 228 0.02 20.07 6.02
N PHE A 229 0.82 19.00 5.91
CA PHE A 229 0.43 17.71 5.35
C PHE A 229 0.48 16.57 6.38
N ALA A 230 0.22 16.88 7.65
CA ALA A 230 0.32 15.91 8.75
C ALA A 230 -0.56 14.67 8.49
N THR A 231 -1.80 14.89 8.05
CA THR A 231 -2.77 13.84 7.76
C THR A 231 -2.36 13.02 6.55
N GLU A 232 -1.96 13.67 5.46
CA GLU A 232 -1.50 13.02 4.22
C GLU A 232 -0.27 12.15 4.47
N PHE A 233 0.74 12.67 5.17
CA PHE A 233 1.93 11.88 5.51
C PHE A 233 1.60 10.71 6.41
N SER A 234 0.74 10.89 7.42
CA SER A 234 0.32 9.80 8.30
C SER A 234 -0.40 8.71 7.51
N ALA A 235 -1.33 9.09 6.64
CA ALA A 235 -2.09 8.17 5.79
C ALA A 235 -1.16 7.37 4.88
N VAL A 236 -0.32 8.05 4.10
CA VAL A 236 0.61 7.42 3.14
C VAL A 236 1.63 6.54 3.87
N THR A 237 2.15 6.97 5.02
CA THR A 237 3.06 6.17 5.84
C THR A 237 2.40 4.86 6.29
N SER A 238 1.14 4.93 6.75
CA SER A 238 0.38 3.73 7.14
C SER A 238 0.06 2.83 5.94
N MET A 239 -0.24 3.41 4.78
CA MET A 239 -0.44 2.64 3.54
C MET A 239 0.83 1.86 3.16
N ILE A 240 2.00 2.51 3.19
CA ILE A 240 3.29 1.86 2.89
C ILE A 240 3.57 0.73 3.89
N LYS A 241 3.36 0.95 5.19
CA LYS A 241 3.55 -0.08 6.23
C LYS A 241 2.64 -1.29 6.00
N ASN A 242 1.35 -1.06 5.74
CA ASN A 242 0.42 -2.14 5.46
C ASN A 242 0.79 -2.89 4.17
N ALA A 243 1.26 -2.18 3.14
CA ALA A 243 1.74 -2.79 1.91
C ALA A 243 3.01 -3.63 2.12
N GLN A 244 3.94 -3.19 2.97
CA GLN A 244 5.12 -3.95 3.35
C GLN A 244 4.75 -5.24 4.10
N GLU A 245 3.74 -5.16 4.97
CA GLU A 245 3.20 -6.34 5.64
C GLU A 245 2.54 -7.30 4.64
N ILE A 246 1.75 -6.80 3.66
CA ILE A 246 1.21 -7.63 2.58
C ILE A 246 2.32 -8.39 1.85
N VAL A 247 3.44 -7.73 1.52
CA VAL A 247 4.56 -8.37 0.83
C VAL A 247 5.21 -9.44 1.70
N THR A 248 5.37 -9.20 3.01
CA THR A 248 5.90 -10.18 3.96
C THR A 248 5.00 -11.41 4.06
N GLN A 249 3.69 -11.19 4.17
CA GLN A 249 2.68 -12.25 4.18
C GLN A 249 2.70 -13.05 2.87
N ALA A 250 2.78 -12.38 1.72
CA ALA A 250 2.88 -13.01 0.40
C ALA A 250 4.14 -13.89 0.25
N GLN A 251 5.29 -13.42 0.74
CA GLN A 251 6.53 -14.21 0.74
C GLN A 251 6.40 -15.46 1.61
N SER A 252 5.70 -15.38 2.74
CA SER A 252 5.46 -16.52 3.61
C SER A 252 4.59 -17.61 2.95
N LEU A 253 3.62 -17.22 2.12
CA LEU A 253 2.80 -18.16 1.33
C LEU A 253 3.66 -18.93 0.31
N ASN A 254 4.62 -18.25 -0.34
CA ASN A 254 5.53 -18.89 -1.29
C ASN A 254 6.52 -19.84 -0.64
N ALA A 255 7.04 -19.49 0.55
CA ALA A 255 7.96 -20.35 1.28
C ALA A 255 7.27 -21.61 1.83
N ASN A 256 5.99 -21.51 2.18
CA ASN A 256 5.20 -22.57 2.80
C ASN A 256 4.38 -23.40 1.79
N GLN A 257 4.90 -23.67 0.59
CA GLN A 257 4.26 -24.57 -0.38
C GLN A 257 4.25 -26.07 0.03
N ASN A 258 4.54 -26.40 1.30
CA ASN A 258 4.37 -27.74 1.87
C ASN A 258 2.87 -28.07 2.01
N ASN A 259 2.25 -28.27 0.86
CA ASN A 259 0.83 -28.55 0.69
C ASN A 259 0.57 -30.04 0.92
N GLN A 260 0.64 -30.44 2.19
CA GLN A 260 0.24 -31.80 2.56
C GLN A 260 -1.27 -31.93 2.39
N ASN A 261 -1.69 -32.87 1.54
CA ASN A 261 -3.09 -33.27 1.44
C ASN A 261 -3.48 -34.08 2.69
N ALA A 262 -4.77 -34.08 3.02
CA ALA A 262 -5.30 -34.99 4.02
C ALA A 262 -5.15 -36.45 3.55
N PRO A 263 -4.67 -37.38 4.42
CA PRO A 263 -4.65 -38.80 4.13
C PRO A 263 -6.04 -39.33 3.74
N GLN A 264 -6.10 -40.28 2.81
CA GLN A 264 -7.38 -40.85 2.35
C GLN A 264 -8.11 -41.62 3.47
N ASP A 265 -7.38 -42.12 4.45
CA ASP A 265 -7.87 -42.82 5.64
C ASP A 265 -7.99 -41.89 6.86
N PHE A 266 -7.88 -40.57 6.66
CA PHE A 266 -8.01 -39.61 7.75
C PHE A 266 -9.38 -39.74 8.44
N ASN A 267 -9.34 -39.87 9.76
CA ASN A 267 -10.50 -39.94 10.63
C ASN A 267 -10.32 -38.94 11.78
N PRO A 268 -11.17 -37.90 11.87
CA PRO A 268 -10.97 -36.83 12.85
C PRO A 268 -11.09 -37.31 14.31
N TYR A 269 -11.71 -38.47 14.56
CA TYR A 269 -11.86 -39.06 15.90
C TYR A 269 -10.61 -39.82 16.40
N THR A 270 -9.83 -40.38 15.48
CA THR A 270 -8.75 -41.35 15.79
C THR A 270 -7.39 -40.98 15.23
N SER A 271 -7.32 -40.27 14.10
CA SER A 271 -6.05 -39.87 13.48
C SER A 271 -5.27 -38.93 14.41
N ALA A 272 -3.98 -39.20 14.58
CA ALA A 272 -3.07 -38.36 15.35
C ALA A 272 -2.47 -37.24 14.50
N ASP A 273 -2.11 -37.55 13.25
CA ASP A 273 -1.54 -36.58 12.32
C ASP A 273 -2.61 -35.62 11.79
N ARG A 274 -2.39 -34.33 12.07
CA ARG A 274 -3.19 -33.19 11.63
C ARG A 274 -2.30 -32.08 11.06
N ALA A 275 -1.06 -32.39 10.66
CA ALA A 275 -0.11 -31.40 10.15
C ALA A 275 -0.68 -30.65 8.93
N PHE A 276 -1.40 -31.36 8.04
CA PHE A 276 -2.11 -30.76 6.91
C PHE A 276 -3.12 -29.70 7.36
N ALA A 277 -3.87 -29.93 8.46
CA ALA A 277 -4.86 -29.01 8.97
C ALA A 277 -4.20 -27.76 9.58
N GLN A 278 -3.06 -27.92 10.25
CA GLN A 278 -2.27 -26.77 10.71
C GLN A 278 -1.74 -25.93 9.55
N ASN A 279 -1.26 -26.57 8.48
CA ASN A 279 -0.81 -25.85 7.27
C ASN A 279 -1.97 -25.12 6.59
N MET A 280 -3.12 -25.78 6.48
CA MET A 280 -4.36 -25.21 5.95
C MET A 280 -4.81 -23.99 6.77
N LEU A 281 -4.76 -24.06 8.10
CA LEU A 281 -5.07 -22.95 9.00
C LEU A 281 -4.12 -21.77 8.77
N ASN A 282 -2.82 -22.03 8.72
CA ASN A 282 -1.81 -20.99 8.52
C ASN A 282 -2.02 -20.29 7.16
N HIS A 283 -2.26 -21.05 6.09
CA HIS A 283 -2.53 -20.48 4.75
C HIS A 283 -3.78 -19.61 4.76
N ALA A 284 -4.89 -20.10 5.31
CA ALA A 284 -6.13 -19.34 5.39
C ALA A 284 -5.95 -18.03 6.17
N GLN A 285 -5.27 -18.07 7.31
CA GLN A 285 -5.01 -16.89 8.14
C GLN A 285 -4.13 -15.86 7.43
N VAL A 286 -3.09 -16.29 6.72
CA VAL A 286 -2.23 -15.39 5.95
C VAL A 286 -3.00 -14.73 4.80
N GLN A 287 -3.81 -15.49 4.05
CA GLN A 287 -4.66 -14.94 2.99
C GLN A 287 -5.70 -13.95 3.53
N ALA A 288 -6.36 -14.28 4.66
CA ALA A 288 -7.28 -13.38 5.34
C ALA A 288 -6.57 -12.09 5.78
N LYS A 289 -5.34 -12.20 6.31
CA LYS A 289 -4.56 -11.04 6.74
C LYS A 289 -4.18 -10.13 5.58
N ILE A 290 -3.81 -10.69 4.43
CA ILE A 290 -3.55 -9.91 3.20
C ILE A 290 -4.78 -9.10 2.79
N LEU A 291 -5.97 -9.71 2.80
CA LEU A 291 -7.22 -9.04 2.46
C LEU A 291 -7.57 -7.94 3.47
N GLU A 292 -7.38 -8.19 4.76
CA GLU A 292 -7.57 -7.20 5.83
C GLU A 292 -6.65 -5.98 5.61
N LEU A 293 -5.36 -6.20 5.33
CA LEU A 293 -4.40 -5.13 5.09
C LEU A 293 -4.72 -4.32 3.82
N ALA A 294 -5.21 -4.99 2.77
CA ALA A 294 -5.63 -4.33 1.54
C ALA A 294 -6.83 -3.40 1.79
N ASP A 295 -7.80 -3.81 2.61
CA ASP A 295 -8.92 -2.94 2.99
C ASP A 295 -8.48 -1.82 3.96
N GLN A 296 -7.53 -2.10 4.85
CA GLN A 296 -6.94 -1.06 5.70
C GLN A 296 -6.21 0.01 4.89
N ILE A 297 -5.56 -0.32 3.77
CA ILE A 297 -4.94 0.67 2.88
C ILE A 297 -5.99 1.65 2.32
N LYS A 298 -7.18 1.17 1.95
CA LYS A 298 -8.30 2.03 1.55
C LYS A 298 -8.77 2.90 2.71
N THR A 299 -8.87 2.32 3.90
CA THR A 299 -9.26 3.06 5.11
C THR A 299 -8.26 4.16 5.43
N ASN A 300 -6.96 3.88 5.33
CA ASN A 300 -5.89 4.85 5.51
C ASN A 300 -5.99 5.97 4.48
N LEU A 301 -6.21 5.65 3.20
CA LEU A 301 -6.41 6.66 2.16
C LEU A 301 -7.62 7.55 2.45
N ASN A 302 -8.72 6.98 2.94
CA ASN A 302 -9.93 7.74 3.31
C ASN A 302 -9.73 8.69 4.49
N THR A 303 -8.61 8.60 5.23
CA THR A 303 -8.26 9.60 6.25
C THR A 303 -7.77 10.90 5.64
N ILE A 304 -7.28 10.88 4.39
CA ILE A 304 -6.92 12.07 3.63
C ILE A 304 -8.19 12.84 3.27
N PRO A 305 -8.22 14.19 3.43
CA PRO A 305 -9.36 14.99 3.02
C PRO A 305 -9.77 14.70 1.57
N LYS A 306 -11.05 14.37 1.34
CA LYS A 306 -11.54 13.98 0.01
C LYS A 306 -11.21 15.00 -1.08
N GLN A 307 -11.27 16.29 -0.75
CA GLN A 307 -10.92 17.38 -1.66
C GLN A 307 -9.43 17.36 -2.03
N PHE A 308 -8.55 17.01 -1.10
CA PHE A 308 -7.13 16.86 -1.39
C PHE A 308 -6.88 15.68 -2.33
N VAL A 309 -7.59 14.57 -2.10
CA VAL A 309 -7.52 13.40 -2.98
C VAL A 309 -7.99 13.76 -4.39
N SER A 310 -9.21 14.30 -4.54
CA SER A 310 -9.80 14.57 -5.86
C SER A 310 -9.08 15.67 -6.63
N ASN A 311 -8.64 16.73 -5.96
CA ASN A 311 -8.14 17.93 -6.64
C ASN A 311 -6.63 17.87 -6.88
N TYR A 312 -5.90 17.07 -6.09
CA TYR A 312 -4.43 17.01 -6.17
C TYR A 312 -3.92 15.58 -6.30
N LEU A 313 -4.08 14.72 -5.28
CA LEU A 313 -3.39 13.42 -5.22
C LEU A 313 -3.80 12.46 -6.34
N ALA A 314 -5.08 12.42 -6.66
CA ALA A 314 -5.65 11.59 -7.72
C ALA A 314 -5.87 12.35 -9.03
N ALA A 315 -5.48 13.63 -9.07
CA ALA A 315 -5.59 14.45 -10.27
C ALA A 315 -4.35 14.34 -11.15
N CYS A 316 -4.55 14.62 -12.45
CA CYS A 316 -3.47 14.97 -13.36
C CYS A 316 -3.91 16.03 -14.37
N ARG A 317 -3.06 17.01 -14.67
CA ARG A 317 -3.38 18.07 -15.64
C ARG A 317 -3.29 17.50 -17.05
N ASN A 318 -4.24 17.87 -17.94
CA ASN A 318 -4.32 17.38 -19.32
C ASN A 318 -2.94 17.41 -20.02
N GLY A 319 -2.40 16.22 -20.33
CA GLY A 319 -1.10 16.03 -21.00
C GLY A 319 0.15 16.19 -20.12
N GLY A 320 0.09 15.90 -18.81
CA GLY A 320 1.17 16.29 -17.90
C GLY A 320 1.61 15.26 -16.86
N GLY A 321 2.32 14.21 -17.28
CA GLY A 321 3.29 13.39 -16.53
C GLY A 321 2.92 12.96 -15.11
N THR A 322 2.75 11.70 -14.78
CA THR A 322 3.73 10.62 -14.97
C THR A 322 3.01 9.40 -15.53
N LEU A 323 2.69 9.45 -16.83
CA LEU A 323 2.25 8.26 -17.54
C LEU A 323 3.40 7.22 -17.52
N PRO A 324 3.17 5.90 -17.51
CA PRO A 324 4.21 4.88 -17.50
C PRO A 324 5.17 5.07 -18.68
N ASP A 325 4.73 5.71 -19.77
CA ASP A 325 5.52 6.01 -20.95
C ASP A 325 6.20 7.40 -20.93
N GLU A 326 5.62 8.43 -20.30
CA GLU A 326 6.14 9.82 -20.40
C GLU A 326 7.05 10.27 -19.24
N GLY A 327 6.87 9.78 -18.01
CA GLY A 327 7.64 10.26 -16.84
C GLY A 327 7.29 11.70 -16.41
N VAL A 328 8.20 12.40 -15.72
CA VAL A 328 7.94 13.76 -15.19
C VAL A 328 8.02 14.81 -16.30
N THR A 329 7.02 15.68 -16.36
CA THR A 329 6.92 16.78 -17.32
C THR A 329 6.86 18.14 -16.62
N ASN A 330 6.89 19.23 -17.38
CA ASN A 330 6.67 20.59 -16.86
C ASN A 330 5.25 20.82 -16.31
N ASN A 331 4.31 19.90 -16.51
CA ASN A 331 2.92 20.00 -16.05
C ASN A 331 2.59 19.11 -14.84
N THR A 332 3.55 18.28 -14.40
CA THR A 332 3.36 17.32 -13.29
C THR A 332 3.15 17.99 -11.94
N TRP A 333 3.78 19.15 -11.71
CA TRP A 333 3.79 19.82 -10.41
C TRP A 333 2.38 20.20 -9.90
N GLY A 334 2.17 20.05 -8.59
CA GLY A 334 0.91 20.41 -7.95
C GLY A 334 -0.24 19.45 -8.24
N ALA A 335 0.03 18.33 -8.89
CA ALA A 335 -0.90 17.22 -9.11
C ALA A 335 -0.18 15.89 -8.84
N GLY A 336 -0.92 14.85 -8.50
CA GLY A 336 -0.32 13.56 -8.17
C GLY A 336 0.18 12.84 -9.39
N CYS A 337 -0.61 12.82 -10.46
CA CYS A 337 -0.25 12.24 -11.76
C CYS A 337 0.39 10.83 -11.71
N ALA A 338 0.01 10.03 -10.71
CA ALA A 338 0.61 8.74 -10.41
C ALA A 338 -0.44 7.61 -10.42
N TYR A 339 -1.51 7.72 -11.21
CA TYR A 339 -2.57 6.69 -11.31
C TYR A 339 -3.32 6.37 -10.01
N VAL A 340 -3.41 7.32 -9.10
CA VAL A 340 -4.06 7.07 -7.80
C VAL A 340 -5.56 6.77 -8.00
N GLU A 341 -6.27 7.48 -8.87
CA GLU A 341 -7.70 7.22 -9.12
C GLU A 341 -7.95 5.84 -9.74
N GLU A 342 -7.15 5.48 -10.75
CA GLU A 342 -7.24 4.20 -11.45
C GLU A 342 -6.90 3.05 -10.51
N THR A 343 -5.89 3.21 -9.66
CA THR A 343 -5.52 2.17 -8.67
C THR A 343 -6.51 2.06 -7.51
N ILE A 344 -7.15 3.16 -7.08
CA ILE A 344 -8.30 3.08 -6.16
C ILE A 344 -9.41 2.24 -6.78
N THR A 345 -9.74 2.52 -8.04
CA THR A 345 -10.80 1.81 -8.78
C THR A 345 -10.45 0.34 -8.94
N ALA A 346 -9.22 0.04 -9.36
CA ALA A 346 -8.74 -1.32 -9.52
C ALA A 346 -8.73 -2.11 -8.21
N LEU A 347 -8.32 -1.50 -7.09
CA LEU A 347 -8.36 -2.12 -5.77
C LEU A 347 -9.80 -2.40 -5.30
N ASN A 348 -10.73 -1.47 -5.53
CA ASN A 348 -12.14 -1.70 -5.21
C ASN A 348 -12.72 -2.86 -6.01
N ASN A 349 -12.41 -2.91 -7.31
CA ASN A 349 -12.89 -3.97 -8.19
C ASN A 349 -12.28 -5.32 -7.83
N SER A 350 -10.98 -5.38 -7.53
CA SER A 350 -10.31 -6.63 -7.15
C SER A 350 -10.82 -7.14 -5.80
N LEU A 351 -11.03 -6.29 -4.80
CA LEU A 351 -11.63 -6.69 -3.52
C LEU A 351 -13.08 -7.21 -3.70
N ALA A 352 -13.88 -6.55 -4.53
CA ALA A 352 -15.24 -7.00 -4.82
C ALA A 352 -15.24 -8.35 -5.55
N HIS A 353 -14.36 -8.51 -6.55
CA HIS A 353 -14.19 -9.77 -7.28
C HIS A 353 -13.72 -10.90 -6.36
N PHE A 354 -12.84 -10.60 -5.39
CA PHE A 354 -12.33 -11.57 -4.44
C PHE A 354 -13.30 -11.91 -3.29
N GLY A 355 -14.52 -11.34 -3.29
CA GLY A 355 -15.49 -11.53 -2.20
C GLY A 355 -15.91 -12.99 -2.00
N THR A 356 -16.05 -13.76 -3.08
CA THR A 356 -16.35 -15.20 -3.00
C THR A 356 -15.20 -16.01 -2.40
N GLN A 357 -13.96 -15.68 -2.78
CA GLN A 357 -12.74 -16.30 -2.31
C GLN A 357 -12.49 -15.94 -0.84
N ALA A 358 -12.82 -14.71 -0.43
CA ALA A 358 -12.76 -14.28 0.96
C ALA A 358 -13.67 -15.12 1.87
N GLU A 359 -14.87 -15.50 1.40
CA GLU A 359 -15.74 -16.39 2.15
C GLU A 359 -15.17 -17.82 2.20
N GLN A 360 -14.63 -18.33 1.09
CA GLN A 360 -13.94 -19.63 1.07
C GLN A 360 -12.76 -19.68 2.05
N ILE A 361 -11.99 -18.59 2.19
CA ILE A 361 -10.90 -18.49 3.16
C ILE A 361 -11.44 -18.63 4.60
N LYS A 362 -12.54 -17.96 4.95
CA LYS A 362 -13.15 -18.09 6.28
C LYS A 362 -13.64 -19.50 6.56
N GLN A 363 -14.31 -20.13 5.59
CA GLN A 363 -14.76 -21.51 5.72
C GLN A 363 -13.58 -22.48 5.85
N SER A 364 -12.48 -22.20 5.15
CA SER A 364 -11.25 -22.97 5.28
C SER A 364 -10.65 -22.82 6.68
N GLU A 365 -10.57 -21.60 7.22
CA GLU A 365 -10.11 -21.38 8.59
C GLU A 365 -10.96 -22.15 9.61
N LEU A 366 -12.30 -22.08 9.48
CA LEU A 366 -13.22 -22.79 10.37
C LEU A 366 -13.04 -24.31 10.27
N LEU A 367 -12.93 -24.86 9.04
CA LEU A 367 -12.70 -26.28 8.83
C LEU A 367 -11.37 -26.73 9.45
N ALA A 368 -10.28 -25.99 9.23
CA ALA A 368 -8.98 -26.34 9.81
C ALA A 368 -9.01 -26.34 11.34
N ARG A 369 -9.62 -25.32 11.97
CA ARG A 369 -9.82 -25.26 13.43
C ARG A 369 -10.67 -26.43 13.93
N THR A 370 -11.72 -26.76 13.19
CA THR A 370 -12.61 -27.89 13.51
C THR A 370 -11.84 -29.21 13.48
N ILE A 371 -10.95 -29.42 12.51
CA ILE A 371 -10.12 -30.63 12.44
C ILE A 371 -9.12 -30.69 13.62
N LEU A 372 -8.51 -29.56 13.97
CA LEU A 372 -7.51 -29.47 15.04
C LEU A 372 -8.12 -29.68 16.44
N ASP A 373 -9.34 -29.19 16.67
CA ASP A 373 -10.08 -29.35 17.93
C ASP A 373 -11.44 -30.06 17.75
N PHE A 374 -11.41 -31.20 17.07
CA PHE A 374 -12.65 -31.85 16.64
C PHE A 374 -13.56 -32.28 17.80
N ARG A 375 -13.00 -32.78 18.90
CA ARG A 375 -13.80 -33.20 20.07
C ARG A 375 -14.37 -32.01 20.84
N GLY A 376 -13.64 -30.90 20.94
CA GLY A 376 -14.13 -29.68 21.57
C GLY A 376 -15.27 -29.03 20.77
N ASN A 377 -15.23 -29.13 19.44
CA ASN A 377 -16.29 -28.57 18.58
C ASN A 377 -17.58 -29.40 18.52
N LEU A 378 -17.56 -30.65 19.01
CA LEU A 378 -18.75 -31.52 19.11
C LEU A 378 -19.54 -31.33 20.41
N SER A 379 -18.90 -30.79 21.46
CA SER A 379 -19.51 -30.50 22.77
C SER A 379 -20.08 -29.09 22.82
#